data_AF-A0A529Q4T6-F1
#
_entry.id   AF-A0A529Q4T6-F1
#
_cell.length_a   1.000
_cell.length_b   1.000
_cell.length_c   1.000
_cell.angle_alpha   90.00
_cell.angle_beta   90.00
_cell.angle_gamma   90.00
#
_symmetry.space_group_name_H-M   'P 1'
#
loop_
_entity.id
_entity.type
_entity.pdbx_description
1 polymer ?
#
loop_
_entity_poly.entity_id
_entity_poly.type
_entity_poly.pdbx_seq_one_letter_code
_entity_poly.pdbx_strand_id
1 'polypeptide(L)'
;LSLPGNGSTLATHADRKRLFVEAGHLAVDLAQRYYEQDDESALPRSIASKGAFENAMALDIAMGGSTNTVLHILAAAHEGEVDFTMEDIDRLSRKVPVLCKVAPAKSDVHMEDVHRAGGIMAILGQLDQAGLINRDLPTVHTATLGEALDHWDIART
;
A
#
# COMPACT_ATOMS: atom_id res chain seq x y z
N LEU A 1 1.04 4.32 2.94
CA LEU A 1 1.14 5.80 2.98
C LEU A 1 0.17 6.51 2.01
N SER A 2 -0.99 5.92 1.69
CA SER A 2 -1.96 6.54 0.79
C SER A 2 -3.37 6.17 1.19
N LEU A 3 -4.33 6.99 0.76
CA LEU A 3 -5.74 6.64 0.84
C LEU A 3 -6.07 5.45 -0.08
N PRO A 4 -7.05 4.61 0.29
CA PRO A 4 -7.58 3.56 -0.57
C PRO A 4 -8.05 4.12 -1.91
N GLY A 5 -7.85 3.36 -2.99
CA GLY A 5 -8.11 3.82 -4.36
C GLY A 5 -6.99 4.65 -4.98
N ASN A 6 -6.11 5.29 -4.19
CA ASN A 6 -5.06 6.15 -4.73
C ASN A 6 -4.10 5.44 -5.72
N GLY A 7 -3.86 4.15 -5.52
CA GLY A 7 -3.00 3.37 -6.42
C GLY A 7 -3.63 2.89 -7.73
N SER A 8 -4.95 3.07 -7.93
CA SER A 8 -5.65 2.47 -9.08
C SER A 8 -6.72 3.36 -9.74
N THR A 9 -7.27 4.35 -9.04
CA THR A 9 -8.24 5.28 -9.66
C THR A 9 -7.60 6.07 -10.81
N LEU A 10 -8.25 6.12 -11.97
CA LEU A 10 -7.70 6.79 -13.14
C LEU A 10 -7.59 8.31 -12.96
N ALA A 11 -6.61 8.91 -13.63
CA ALA A 11 -6.35 10.35 -13.53
C ALA A 11 -7.56 11.23 -13.91
N THR A 12 -8.36 10.80 -14.89
CA THR A 12 -9.55 11.51 -15.39
C THR A 12 -10.83 11.15 -14.64
N HIS A 13 -10.78 10.23 -13.68
CA HIS A 13 -11.98 9.81 -12.95
C HIS A 13 -12.50 10.93 -12.04
N ALA A 14 -13.82 11.13 -12.00
CA ALA A 14 -14.43 12.19 -11.19
C ALA A 14 -14.07 12.08 -9.70
N ASP A 15 -13.94 10.84 -9.19
CA ASP A 15 -13.56 10.58 -7.80
C ASP A 15 -12.13 11.02 -7.44
N ARG A 16 -11.24 11.31 -8.41
CA ARG A 16 -9.91 11.81 -8.08
C ARG A 16 -9.92 13.12 -7.33
N LYS A 17 -10.89 13.99 -7.64
CA LYS A 17 -11.06 15.25 -6.90
C LYS A 17 -11.34 14.96 -5.42
N ARG A 18 -12.18 13.97 -5.12
CA ARG A 18 -12.50 13.58 -3.74
C ARG A 18 -11.25 13.10 -3.01
N LEU A 19 -10.46 12.22 -3.62
CA LEU A 19 -9.20 11.74 -3.03
C LEU A 19 -8.21 12.87 -2.71
N PHE A 20 -8.11 13.91 -3.56
CA PHE A 20 -7.23 15.06 -3.27
C PHE A 20 -7.71 15.89 -2.08
N VAL A 21 -9.02 16.14 -1.99
CA VAL A 21 -9.61 16.89 -0.87
C VAL A 21 -9.46 16.10 0.43
N GLU A 22 -9.77 14.80 0.41
CA GLU A 22 -9.61 13.91 1.56
C GLU A 22 -8.15 13.80 2.01
N ALA A 23 -7.19 13.69 1.07
CA ALA A 23 -5.78 13.68 1.41
C ALA A 23 -5.33 15.01 2.07
N GLY A 24 -5.89 16.14 1.62
CA GLY A 24 -5.65 17.45 2.23
C GLY A 24 -6.13 17.52 3.67
N HIS A 25 -7.36 17.09 3.95
CA HIS A 25 -7.88 17.01 5.31
C HIS A 25 -7.05 16.05 6.16
N LEU A 26 -6.76 14.85 5.64
CA LEU A 26 -6.02 13.84 6.38
C LEU A 26 -4.61 14.30 6.76
N ALA A 27 -3.93 15.04 5.88
CA ALA A 27 -2.61 15.58 6.19
C ALA A 27 -2.66 16.60 7.34
N VAL A 28 -3.71 17.45 7.38
CA VAL A 28 -3.93 18.39 8.50
C VAL A 28 -4.26 17.62 9.77
N ASP A 29 -5.14 16.63 9.71
CA ASP A 29 -5.53 15.82 10.87
C ASP A 29 -4.33 15.07 11.48
N LEU A 30 -3.45 14.49 10.64
CA LEU A 30 -2.21 13.84 11.10
C LEU A 30 -1.26 14.83 11.78
N ALA A 31 -1.15 16.05 11.26
CA ALA A 31 -0.35 17.10 11.88
C ALA A 31 -0.93 17.51 13.24
N GLN A 32 -2.25 17.68 13.35
CA GLN A 32 -2.91 18.00 14.62
C GLN A 32 -2.74 16.88 15.65
N ARG A 33 -2.88 15.62 15.24
CA ARG A 33 -2.62 14.46 16.12
C ARG A 33 -1.23 14.53 16.74
N TYR A 34 -0.21 14.82 15.94
CA TYR A 34 1.15 14.93 16.46
C TYR A 34 1.35 16.17 17.33
N TYR A 35 1.01 17.37 16.84
CA TYR A 35 1.36 18.63 17.50
C TYR A 35 0.42 19.03 18.66
N GLU A 36 -0.83 18.56 18.66
CA GLU A 36 -1.84 18.94 19.66
C GLU A 36 -2.22 17.78 20.59
N GLN A 37 -1.97 16.52 20.19
CA GLN A 37 -2.42 15.33 20.93
C GLN A 37 -1.27 14.40 21.33
N ASP A 38 -0.02 14.80 21.09
CA ASP A 38 1.20 14.04 21.40
C ASP A 38 1.21 12.62 20.78
N ASP A 39 0.56 12.46 19.63
CA ASP A 39 0.44 11.17 18.96
C ASP A 39 1.58 10.93 17.96
N GLU A 40 2.68 10.35 18.47
CA GLU A 40 3.83 9.96 17.65
C GLU A 40 3.49 8.89 16.59
N SER A 41 2.37 8.17 16.71
CA SER A 41 1.97 7.16 15.73
C SER A 41 1.58 7.77 14.37
N ALA A 42 1.26 9.07 14.34
CA ALA A 42 0.93 9.80 13.12
C ALA A 42 2.17 10.12 12.24
N LEU A 43 3.38 9.98 12.78
CA LEU A 43 4.61 10.32 12.06
C LEU A 43 4.89 9.35 10.89
N PRO A 44 5.46 9.83 9.77
CA PRO A 44 5.80 8.97 8.63
C PRO A 44 6.66 7.75 8.99
N ARG A 45 7.66 7.91 9.87
CA ARG A 45 8.55 6.82 10.31
C ARG A 45 7.85 5.82 11.23
N SER A 46 6.80 6.23 11.93
CA SER A 46 5.96 5.33 12.74
C SER A 46 5.08 4.43 11.85
N ILE A 47 4.62 4.97 10.72
CA ILE A 47 3.78 4.23 9.75
C ILE A 47 4.64 3.40 8.79
N ALA A 48 5.73 3.95 8.27
CA ALA A 48 6.64 3.31 7.33
C ALA A 48 7.67 2.42 8.05
N SER A 49 7.20 1.46 8.84
CA SER A 49 8.04 0.49 9.56
C SER A 49 8.56 -0.63 8.64
N LYS A 50 9.53 -1.44 9.10
CA LYS A 50 10.03 -2.61 8.35
C LYS A 50 8.90 -3.52 7.84
N GLY A 51 7.90 -3.79 8.68
CA GLY A 51 6.74 -4.59 8.27
C GLY A 51 5.91 -3.93 7.16
N ALA A 52 5.83 -2.59 7.14
CA ALA A 52 5.12 -1.87 6.07
C ALA A 52 5.88 -1.96 4.74
N PHE A 53 7.22 -1.92 4.79
CA PHE A 53 8.07 -2.18 3.63
C PHE A 53 7.93 -3.62 3.13
N GLU A 54 7.87 -4.61 4.02
CA GLU A 54 7.61 -6.01 3.65
C GLU A 54 6.23 -6.17 2.98
N ASN A 55 5.18 -5.56 3.53
CA ASN A 55 3.85 -5.55 2.91
C ASN A 55 3.85 -4.88 1.53
N ALA A 56 4.55 -3.75 1.38
CA ALA A 56 4.66 -3.05 0.10
C ALA A 56 5.38 -3.91 -0.95
N MET A 57 6.45 -4.60 -0.56
CA MET A 57 7.17 -5.51 -1.45
C MET A 57 6.34 -6.75 -1.79
N ALA A 58 5.57 -7.30 -0.84
CA ALA A 58 4.66 -8.40 -1.10
C ALA A 58 3.60 -8.00 -2.16
N LEU A 59 3.03 -6.80 -2.04
CA LEU A 59 2.11 -6.28 -3.06
C LEU A 59 2.78 -6.13 -4.43
N ASP A 60 3.97 -5.54 -4.49
CA ASP A 60 4.68 -5.34 -5.77
C ASP A 60 5.03 -6.68 -6.44
N ILE A 61 5.49 -7.70 -5.69
CA ILE A 61 5.70 -9.06 -6.20
C ILE A 61 4.39 -9.66 -6.72
N ALA A 62 3.31 -9.55 -5.96
CA ALA A 62 2.00 -10.09 -6.34
C ALA A 62 1.46 -9.47 -7.64
N MET A 63 1.82 -8.22 -7.92
CA MET A 63 1.44 -7.51 -9.14
C MET A 63 2.41 -7.72 -10.31
N GLY A 64 3.53 -8.41 -10.10
CA GLY A 64 4.61 -8.49 -11.09
C GLY A 64 5.20 -7.11 -11.40
N GLY A 65 5.46 -6.34 -10.34
CA GLY A 65 5.92 -4.96 -10.40
C GLY A 65 7.25 -4.75 -11.12
N SER A 66 7.58 -3.48 -11.33
CA SER A 66 8.80 -3.09 -12.04
C SER A 66 10.04 -3.41 -11.22
N THR A 67 11.12 -3.86 -11.87
CA THR A 67 12.41 -4.01 -11.19
C THR A 67 12.94 -2.69 -10.63
N ASN A 68 12.49 -1.53 -11.16
CA ASN A 68 12.80 -0.22 -10.59
C ASN A 68 12.20 -0.01 -9.19
N THR A 69 11.13 -0.73 -8.82
CA THR A 69 10.59 -0.68 -7.45
C THR A 69 11.66 -1.04 -6.44
N VAL A 70 12.55 -1.99 -6.75
CA VAL A 70 13.68 -2.38 -5.88
C VAL A 70 14.58 -1.18 -5.56
N LEU A 71 14.91 -0.34 -6.55
CA LEU A 71 15.74 0.84 -6.33
C LEU A 71 15.02 1.85 -5.43
N HIS A 72 13.75 2.13 -5.72
CA HIS A 72 12.99 3.14 -5.00
C HIS A 72 12.66 2.73 -3.57
N ILE A 73 12.31 1.46 -3.34
CA ILE A 73 11.96 0.97 -2.01
C ILE A 73 13.19 0.92 -1.09
N LEU A 74 14.37 0.56 -1.61
CA LEU A 74 15.61 0.61 -0.84
C LEU A 74 16.05 2.04 -0.53
N ALA A 75 15.91 2.96 -1.48
CA ALA A 75 16.18 4.37 -1.24
C ALA A 75 15.24 4.95 -0.17
N ALA A 76 13.94 4.64 -0.24
CA ALA A 76 12.97 5.06 0.77
C ALA A 76 13.25 4.43 2.14
N ALA A 77 13.68 3.17 2.21
CA ALA A 77 14.07 2.52 3.45
C ALA A 77 15.30 3.20 4.08
N HIS A 78 16.29 3.54 3.25
CA HIS A 78 17.50 4.25 3.70
C HIS A 78 17.16 5.62 4.31
N GLU A 79 16.37 6.45 3.62
CA GLU A 79 15.93 7.77 4.13
C GLU A 79 15.03 7.67 5.37
N GLY A 80 14.23 6.59 5.43
CA GLY A 80 13.39 6.26 6.58
C GLY A 80 14.15 5.69 7.77
N GLU A 81 15.46 5.41 7.64
CA GLU A 81 16.27 4.67 8.62
C GLU A 81 15.66 3.30 8.98
N VAL A 82 15.07 2.63 7.99
CA VAL A 82 14.44 1.32 8.13
C VAL A 82 15.42 0.23 7.69
N ASP A 83 15.65 -0.75 8.56
CA ASP A 83 16.44 -1.95 8.25
C ASP A 83 15.70 -2.86 7.26
N PHE A 84 15.66 -2.48 5.98
CA PHE A 84 15.06 -3.25 4.90
C PHE A 84 16.06 -3.37 3.75
N THR A 85 16.39 -4.61 3.38
CA THR A 85 17.53 -4.91 2.51
C THR A 85 17.14 -5.75 1.30
N MET A 86 18.10 -5.95 0.38
CA MET A 86 17.93 -6.89 -0.74
C MET A 86 17.65 -8.33 -0.27
N GLU A 87 18.16 -8.75 0.89
CA GLU A 87 17.91 -10.09 1.43
C GLU A 87 16.44 -10.26 1.83
N ASP A 88 15.80 -9.21 2.34
CA ASP A 88 14.37 -9.21 2.64
C ASP A 88 13.54 -9.37 1.36
N ILE A 89 13.93 -8.68 0.28
CA ILE A 89 13.29 -8.78 -1.03
C ILE A 89 13.42 -10.20 -1.60
N ASP A 90 14.62 -10.80 -1.59
CA ASP A 90 14.83 -12.17 -2.06
C ASP A 90 13.98 -13.17 -1.26
N ARG A 91 13.98 -13.06 0.08
CA ARG A 91 13.16 -13.90 0.96
C ARG A 91 11.66 -13.79 0.65
N LEU A 92 11.15 -12.59 0.41
CA LEU A 92 9.74 -12.37 0.06
C LEU A 92 9.40 -12.93 -1.32
N SER A 93 10.28 -12.75 -2.31
CA SER A 93 10.09 -13.25 -3.69
C SER A 93 9.91 -14.76 -3.78
N ARG A 94 10.50 -15.51 -2.83
CA ARG A 94 10.36 -16.98 -2.74
C ARG A 94 9.04 -17.43 -2.12
N LYS A 95 8.32 -16.54 -1.45
CA LYS A 95 7.09 -16.84 -0.71
C LYS A 95 5.84 -16.30 -1.39
N VAL A 96 5.94 -15.10 -1.96
CA VAL A 96 4.79 -14.38 -2.51
C VAL A 96 4.58 -14.79 -3.97
N PRO A 97 3.43 -15.37 -4.32
CA PRO A 97 3.13 -15.69 -5.71
C PRO A 97 2.74 -14.44 -6.49
N VAL A 98 2.98 -14.45 -7.80
CA VAL A 98 2.42 -13.44 -8.71
C VAL A 98 0.94 -13.72 -8.91
N LEU A 99 0.07 -12.86 -8.36
CA LEU A 99 -1.39 -13.02 -8.37
C LEU A 99 -2.05 -12.37 -9.59
N CYS A 100 -1.60 -11.18 -10.01
CA CYS A 100 -2.14 -10.50 -11.17
C CYS A 100 -1.02 -10.04 -12.10
N LYS A 101 -1.24 -10.19 -13.42
CA LYS A 101 -0.35 -9.66 -14.45
C LYS A 101 -1.04 -8.47 -15.11
N VAL A 102 -0.39 -7.32 -15.06
CA VAL A 102 -0.80 -6.07 -15.71
C VAL A 102 0.18 -5.77 -16.83
N ALA A 103 -0.19 -4.96 -17.80
CA ALA A 103 0.71 -4.44 -18.81
C ALA A 103 1.98 -3.88 -18.14
N PRO A 104 3.19 -4.24 -18.61
CA PRO A 104 3.49 -4.87 -19.91
C PRO A 104 3.43 -6.42 -19.92
N ALA A 105 3.33 -7.09 -18.77
CA ALA A 105 3.38 -8.56 -18.69
C ALA A 105 2.15 -9.23 -19.31
N LYS A 106 1.01 -8.53 -19.34
CA LYS A 106 -0.21 -8.91 -20.04
C LYS A 106 -0.78 -7.68 -20.74
N SER A 107 -0.66 -7.64 -22.06
CA SER A 107 -0.87 -6.43 -22.88
C SER A 107 -2.30 -5.90 -22.91
N ASP A 108 -3.28 -6.71 -22.51
CA ASP A 108 -4.71 -6.41 -22.54
C ASP A 108 -5.30 -6.13 -21.14
N VAL A 109 -4.46 -6.09 -20.09
CA VAL A 109 -4.88 -5.77 -18.72
C VAL A 109 -4.14 -4.53 -18.24
N HIS A 110 -4.87 -3.47 -17.94
CA HIS A 110 -4.30 -2.18 -17.53
C HIS A 110 -4.77 -1.77 -16.12
N MET A 111 -4.31 -0.62 -15.64
CA MET A 111 -4.63 -0.16 -14.29
C MET A 111 -6.14 0.11 -14.10
N GLU A 112 -6.86 0.50 -15.16
CA GLU A 112 -8.31 0.62 -15.15
C GLU A 112 -9.01 -0.71 -14.88
N ASP A 113 -8.47 -1.82 -15.38
CA ASP A 113 -9.04 -3.15 -15.19
C ASP A 113 -8.79 -3.63 -13.77
N VAL A 114 -7.58 -3.35 -13.25
CA VAL A 114 -7.26 -3.55 -11.83
C VAL A 114 -8.22 -2.76 -10.95
N HIS A 115 -8.45 -1.48 -11.25
CA HIS A 115 -9.36 -0.63 -10.48
C HIS A 115 -10.79 -1.17 -10.47
N ARG A 116 -11.32 -1.57 -11.65
CA ARG A 116 -12.66 -2.15 -11.79
C ARG A 116 -12.79 -3.50 -11.07
N ALA A 117 -11.72 -4.27 -10.95
CA ALA A 117 -11.69 -5.54 -10.24
C ALA A 117 -11.56 -5.41 -8.70
N GLY A 118 -11.70 -4.20 -8.14
CA GLY A 118 -11.58 -3.93 -6.70
C GLY A 118 -10.26 -3.25 -6.30
N GLY A 119 -9.39 -2.97 -7.27
CA GLY A 119 -8.18 -2.19 -7.08
C GLY A 119 -7.15 -2.85 -6.16
N ILE A 120 -6.30 -2.01 -5.58
CA ILE A 120 -5.21 -2.45 -4.70
C ILE A 120 -5.71 -3.16 -3.44
N MET A 121 -6.87 -2.74 -2.89
CA MET A 121 -7.41 -3.34 -1.67
C MET A 121 -7.86 -4.78 -1.88
N ALA A 122 -8.41 -5.11 -3.06
CA ALA A 122 -8.73 -6.50 -3.39
C ALA A 122 -7.48 -7.39 -3.46
N ILE A 123 -6.37 -6.89 -4.03
CA ILE A 123 -5.10 -7.64 -4.11
C ILE A 123 -4.53 -7.85 -2.70
N LEU A 124 -4.51 -6.80 -1.88
CA LEU A 124 -4.08 -6.89 -0.48
C LEU A 124 -4.97 -7.86 0.31
N GLY A 125 -6.28 -7.88 0.05
CA GLY A 125 -7.23 -8.83 0.65
C GLY A 125 -6.91 -10.28 0.32
N GLN A 126 -6.50 -10.58 -0.92
CA GLN A 126 -6.04 -11.92 -1.31
C GLN A 126 -4.74 -12.32 -0.63
N LEU A 127 -3.77 -11.39 -0.55
CA LEU A 127 -2.51 -11.66 0.16
C LEU A 127 -2.71 -11.86 1.66
N ASP A 128 -3.64 -11.11 2.26
CA ASP A 128 -4.03 -11.28 3.65
C ASP A 128 -4.68 -12.64 3.93
N GLN A 129 -5.60 -13.10 3.07
CA GLN A 129 -6.19 -14.44 3.16
C GLN A 129 -5.12 -15.55 3.10
N ALA A 130 -4.02 -15.31 2.37
CA ALA A 130 -2.88 -16.21 2.28
C ALA A 130 -1.88 -16.07 3.44
N GLY A 131 -2.10 -15.16 4.40
CA GLY A 131 -1.18 -14.88 5.51
C GLY A 131 0.14 -14.23 5.07
N LEU A 132 0.13 -13.51 3.94
CA LEU A 132 1.30 -12.86 3.35
C LEU A 132 1.40 -11.36 3.66
N ILE A 133 0.47 -10.84 4.47
CA ILE A 133 0.42 -9.45 4.89
C ILE A 133 0.39 -9.38 6.41
N ASN A 134 1.16 -8.46 6.98
CA ASN A 134 1.02 -8.07 8.37
C ASN A 134 -0.14 -7.07 8.51
N ARG A 135 -1.26 -7.53 9.11
CA ARG A 135 -2.48 -6.74 9.27
C ARG A 135 -2.39 -5.69 10.38
N ASP A 136 -1.55 -5.91 11.37
CA ASP A 136 -1.56 -5.15 12.62
C ASP A 136 -0.81 -3.81 12.50
N LEU A 137 -0.31 -3.49 11.31
CA LEU A 137 0.47 -2.27 11.05
C LEU A 137 -0.44 -1.06 10.81
N PRO A 138 -0.07 0.12 11.33
CA PRO A 138 -0.86 1.33 11.12
C PRO A 138 -0.82 1.79 9.67
N THR A 139 -1.85 2.52 9.27
CA THR A 139 -1.88 3.24 8.00
C THR A 139 -2.09 4.73 8.25
N VAL A 140 -2.08 5.52 7.18
CA VAL A 140 -2.38 6.96 7.29
C VAL A 140 -3.85 7.23 7.63
N HIS A 141 -4.76 6.29 7.40
CA HIS A 141 -6.21 6.51 7.45
C HIS A 141 -6.97 5.55 8.38
N THR A 142 -6.30 4.54 8.95
CA THR A 142 -6.85 3.57 9.90
C THR A 142 -5.80 3.18 10.93
N ALA A 143 -6.23 2.65 12.07
CA ALA A 143 -5.31 2.22 13.12
C ALA A 143 -4.52 0.98 12.70
N THR A 144 -5.12 0.13 11.86
CA THR A 144 -4.44 -1.05 11.29
C THR A 144 -4.77 -1.25 9.80
N LEU A 145 -3.89 -1.94 9.07
CA LEU A 145 -4.17 -2.41 7.71
C LEU A 145 -5.32 -3.42 7.69
N GLY A 146 -5.47 -4.23 8.75
CA GLY A 146 -6.60 -5.13 8.93
C GLY A 146 -7.94 -4.40 8.88
N GLU A 147 -8.09 -3.32 9.64
CA GLU A 147 -9.29 -2.46 9.60
C GLU A 147 -9.54 -1.87 8.21
N ALA A 148 -8.47 -1.43 7.52
CA ALA A 148 -8.61 -0.93 6.16
C ALA A 148 -9.11 -2.02 5.20
N LEU A 149 -8.61 -3.26 5.33
CA LEU A 149 -9.07 -4.37 4.51
C LEU A 149 -10.53 -4.72 4.80
N ASP A 150 -10.93 -4.77 6.06
CA ASP A 150 -12.31 -5.10 6.44
C ASP A 150 -13.31 -4.05 5.95
N HIS A 151 -12.87 -2.80 5.72
CA HIS A 151 -13.72 -1.74 5.18
C HIS A 151 -13.67 -1.57 3.65
N TRP A 152 -12.55 -1.86 2.99
CA TRP A 152 -12.33 -1.50 1.58
C TRP A 152 -12.13 -2.69 0.64
N ASP A 153 -11.93 -3.90 1.15
CA ASP A 153 -11.90 -5.11 0.34
C ASP A 153 -13.33 -5.48 -0.08
N ILE A 154 -13.57 -5.49 -1.39
CA ILE A 154 -14.88 -5.83 -1.98
C ILE A 154 -15.29 -7.28 -1.74
N ALA A 155 -14.38 -8.16 -1.30
CA ALA A 155 -14.72 -9.52 -0.92
C ALA A 155 -15.29 -9.62 0.51
N ARG A 156 -15.18 -8.54 1.31
CA ARG A 156 -15.62 -8.47 2.71
C ARG A 156 -16.80 -7.52 2.92
N THR A 157 -17.08 -6.66 1.93
CA THR A 157 -18.10 -5.62 1.93
C THR A 157 -19.18 -5.89 0.90
#